data_AF-A0A4R6MFK9-F1
#
_entry.id   AF-A0A4R6MFK9-F1
#
_cell.length_a   1.000
_cell.length_b   1.000
_cell.length_c   1.000
_cell.angle_alpha   90.00
_cell.angle_beta   90.00
_cell.angle_gamma   90.00
#
_symmetry.space_group_name_H-M   'P 1'
#
loop_
_entity.id
_entity.type
_entity.pdbx_description
1 polymer ?
#
loop_
_entity_poly.entity_id
_entity_poly.type
_entity_poly.pdbx_seq_one_letter_code
_entity_poly.pdbx_strand_id
1 'polypeptide(L)'
;MNKDDIKIDDWYRILFGEAPPEIIVEVAIRSIILYMALVFVVRLLGKRTNSILTITEKAVFITLGAIVAMPMHGPTHGIVIGVIVLLTILVLQRSLTRNFFISRSWEKLMQGRLLP
;
A
#
# COMPACT_ATOMS: atom_id res chain seq x y z
N MET A 1 -0.48 3.38 -32.43
CA MET A 1 -1.00 4.61 -31.81
C MET A 1 -0.81 5.72 -32.82
N ASN A 2 -1.90 6.23 -33.41
CA ASN A 2 -1.81 7.25 -34.46
C ASN A 2 -1.49 8.60 -33.83
N LYS A 3 -0.71 9.44 -34.52
CA LYS A 3 -0.31 10.78 -34.05
C LYS A 3 -1.50 11.74 -33.88
N ASP A 4 -2.65 11.40 -34.45
CA ASP A 4 -3.88 12.20 -34.41
C ASP A 4 -4.73 11.94 -33.14
N ASP A 5 -4.33 10.99 -32.28
CA ASP A 5 -5.01 10.67 -31.01
C ASP A 5 -4.56 11.55 -29.82
N ILE A 6 -3.52 12.36 -30.01
CA ILE A 6 -2.96 13.25 -28.97
C ILE A 6 -3.54 14.65 -29.17
N LYS A 7 -4.77 14.84 -28.68
CA LYS A 7 -5.44 16.14 -28.60
C LYS A 7 -5.08 16.83 -27.29
N ILE A 8 -4.12 17.76 -27.33
CA ILE A 8 -3.65 18.52 -26.15
C ILE A 8 -4.70 19.53 -25.67
N ASP A 9 -5.64 19.89 -26.53
CA ASP A 9 -6.75 20.81 -26.30
C ASP A 9 -7.97 20.15 -25.63
N ASP A 10 -8.00 18.82 -25.53
CA ASP A 10 -9.08 18.07 -24.89
C ASP A 10 -8.93 18.03 -23.37
N TRP A 11 -9.14 19.20 -22.74
CA TRP A 11 -9.08 19.37 -21.29
C TRP A 11 -10.03 18.44 -20.53
N TYR A 12 -11.18 18.10 -21.14
CA TYR A 12 -12.13 17.19 -20.53
C TYR A 12 -11.54 15.78 -20.42
N ARG A 13 -10.97 15.25 -21.50
CA ARG A 13 -10.28 13.96 -21.49
C ARG A 13 -9.05 13.96 -20.59
N ILE A 14 -8.33 15.09 -20.49
CA ILE A 14 -7.15 15.21 -19.61
C ILE A 14 -7.56 15.17 -18.13
N LEU A 15 -8.64 15.86 -17.74
CA LEU A 15 -9.07 15.97 -16.34
C LEU A 15 -9.90 14.77 -15.87
N PHE A 16 -10.81 14.27 -16.69
CA PHE A 16 -11.76 13.22 -16.33
C PHE A 16 -11.40 11.84 -16.90
N GLY A 17 -10.45 11.79 -17.84
CA GLY A 17 -10.14 10.58 -18.57
C GLY A 17 -11.33 10.13 -19.44
N GLU A 18 -11.39 8.82 -19.67
CA GLU A 18 -12.51 8.17 -20.38
C GLU A 18 -13.57 7.63 -19.41
N ALA A 19 -13.41 7.88 -18.11
CA ALA A 19 -14.28 7.35 -17.07
C ALA A 19 -15.51 8.25 -16.83
N PRO A 20 -16.69 7.66 -16.50
CA PRO A 20 -17.84 8.41 -16.04
C PRO A 20 -17.50 9.30 -14.83
N PRO A 21 -17.87 10.60 -14.82
CA PRO A 21 -17.59 11.50 -13.69
C PRO A 21 -18.16 11.05 -12.34
N GLU A 22 -19.21 10.22 -12.36
CA GLU A 22 -19.84 9.65 -11.17
C GLU A 22 -18.87 8.79 -10.33
N ILE A 23 -17.88 8.16 -10.98
CA ILE A 23 -16.87 7.32 -10.33
C ILE A 23 -15.98 8.14 -9.39
N ILE A 24 -15.84 9.46 -9.62
CA ILE A 24 -14.98 10.33 -8.79
C ILE A 24 -15.45 10.33 -7.34
N VAL A 25 -16.76 10.44 -7.12
CA VAL A 25 -17.34 10.45 -5.77
C VAL A 25 -17.18 9.06 -5.12
N GLU A 26 -17.41 8.00 -5.87
CA GLU A 26 -17.24 6.63 -5.39
C GLU A 26 -15.78 6.34 -5.00
N VAL A 27 -14.82 6.73 -5.84
CA VAL A 27 -13.38 6.62 -5.61
C VAL A 27 -12.98 7.42 -4.36
N ALA A 28 -13.51 8.63 -4.17
CA ALA A 28 -13.24 9.42 -2.98
C ALA A 28 -13.70 8.71 -1.70
N ILE A 29 -14.92 8.16 -1.69
CA ILE A 29 -15.47 7.42 -0.53
C ILE A 29 -14.67 6.14 -0.27
N ARG A 30 -14.39 5.33 -1.30
CA ARG A 30 -13.56 4.12 -1.21
C ARG A 30 -12.18 4.43 -0.66
N SER A 31 -11.58 5.53 -1.12
CA SER A 31 -10.27 6.00 -0.69
C SER A 31 -10.25 6.37 0.78
N ILE A 32 -11.26 7.09 1.27
CA ILE A 32 -11.37 7.44 2.70
C ILE A 32 -11.47 6.18 3.57
N ILE A 33 -12.31 5.22 3.18
CA ILE A 33 -12.51 3.97 3.93
C ILE A 33 -11.20 3.16 3.98
N LEU A 34 -10.56 2.96 2.83
CA LEU A 34 -9.31 2.19 2.74
C LEU A 34 -8.14 2.89 3.43
N TYR A 35 -8.09 4.22 3.37
CA TYR A 35 -7.09 5.00 4.09
C TYR A 35 -7.24 4.81 5.61
N MET A 36 -8.46 4.87 6.15
CA MET A 36 -8.71 4.60 7.57
C MET A 36 -8.29 3.17 7.95
N ALA A 37 -8.62 2.18 7.11
CA ALA A 37 -8.22 0.79 7.33
C ALA A 37 -6.69 0.62 7.30
N LEU A 38 -6.00 1.27 6.34
CA LEU A 38 -4.55 1.28 6.24
C LEU A 38 -3.93 1.90 7.50
N VAL A 39 -4.37 3.09 7.92
CA VAL A 39 -3.87 3.75 9.14
C VAL A 39 -4.08 2.87 10.35
N PHE A 40 -5.24 2.23 10.48
CA PHE A 40 -5.52 1.29 11.56
C PHE A 40 -4.53 0.12 11.56
N VAL A 41 -4.28 -0.49 10.40
CA VAL A 41 -3.31 -1.59 10.26
C VAL A 41 -1.89 -1.12 10.58
N VAL A 42 -1.45 0.01 10.04
CA VAL A 42 -0.15 0.61 10.35
C VAL A 42 0.01 0.89 11.85
N ARG A 43 -1.05 1.36 12.52
CA ARG A 43 -1.08 1.56 13.97
C ARG A 43 -0.84 0.24 14.71
N LEU A 44 -1.43 -0.87 14.24
CA LEU A 44 -1.25 -2.21 14.81
C LEU A 44 0.15 -2.81 14.54
N LEU A 45 0.82 -2.42 13.46
CA LEU A 45 2.23 -2.79 13.21
C LEU A 45 3.16 -2.20 14.27
N GLY A 46 2.77 -1.10 14.91
CA GLY A 46 3.28 -0.70 16.21
C GLY A 46 4.78 -0.42 16.23
N LYS A 47 5.19 0.76 15.77
CA LYS A 47 6.46 1.37 16.18
C LYS A 47 6.21 2.70 16.84
N ARG A 48 6.43 2.72 18.16
CA ARG A 48 6.38 3.92 18.99
C ARG A 48 7.51 4.85 18.53
N THR A 49 7.19 5.78 17.64
CA THR A 49 7.78 7.10 17.30
C THR A 49 9.31 7.31 17.24
N ASN A 50 10.14 6.58 18.01
CA ASN A 50 11.60 6.73 18.07
C ASN A 50 12.39 5.47 17.64
N SER A 51 11.74 4.37 17.28
CA SER A 51 12.46 3.21 16.71
C SER A 51 12.62 3.41 15.21
N ILE A 52 13.86 3.62 14.77
CA ILE A 52 14.24 3.56 13.35
C ILE A 52 13.62 2.28 12.75
N LEU A 53 12.84 2.46 11.69
CA LEU A 53 12.26 1.35 10.95
C LEU A 53 13.37 0.45 10.42
N THR A 54 13.22 -0.86 10.59
CA THR A 54 14.15 -1.82 9.97
C THR A 54 13.98 -1.74 8.46
N ILE A 55 14.99 -2.19 7.71
CA ILE A 55 14.93 -2.22 6.24
C ILE A 55 13.70 -3.01 5.77
N THR A 56 13.37 -4.10 6.46
CA THR A 56 12.23 -4.97 6.16
C THR A 56 10.89 -4.28 6.36
N GLU A 57 10.71 -3.51 7.44
CA GLU A 57 9.46 -2.78 7.67
C GLU A 57 9.26 -1.67 6.65
N LYS A 58 10.32 -0.92 6.31
CA LYS A 58 10.25 0.09 5.25
C LYS A 58 9.79 -0.51 3.93
N ALA A 59 10.32 -1.67 3.56
CA ALA A 59 9.87 -2.39 2.35
C ALA A 59 8.37 -2.75 2.44
N VAL A 60 7.91 -3.25 3.58
CA VAL A 60 6.49 -3.58 3.78
C VAL A 60 5.59 -2.36 3.66
N PHE A 61 5.97 -1.20 4.21
CA PHE A 61 5.20 0.04 4.06
C PHE A 61 5.07 0.48 2.60
N ILE A 62 6.15 0.36 1.81
CA ILE A 62 6.13 0.68 0.37
C ILE A 62 5.18 -0.28 -0.36
N THR A 63 5.28 -1.59 -0.09
CA THR A 63 4.41 -2.60 -0.70
C THR A 63 2.95 -2.42 -0.33
N LEU A 64 2.65 -2.10 0.94
CA LEU A 64 1.29 -1.82 1.41
C LEU A 64 0.66 -0.66 0.64
N GLY A 65 1.38 0.45 0.46
CA GLY A 65 0.89 1.59 -0.31
C GLY A 65 0.56 1.23 -1.75
N ALA A 66 1.46 0.48 -2.43
CA ALA A 66 1.25 0.05 -3.81
C ALA A 66 0.01 -0.85 -3.97
N ILE A 67 -0.21 -1.78 -3.04
CA ILE A 67 -1.34 -2.72 -3.15
C ILE A 67 -2.68 -2.05 -2.80
N VAL A 68 -2.70 -1.21 -1.77
CA VAL A 68 -3.94 -0.51 -1.34
C VAL A 68 -4.41 0.50 -2.38
N ALA A 69 -3.50 1.07 -3.17
CA ALA A 69 -3.86 1.98 -4.26
C ALA A 69 -4.75 1.32 -5.34
N MET A 70 -4.65 0.00 -5.55
CA MET A 70 -5.44 -0.72 -6.57
C MET A 70 -6.96 -0.61 -6.35
N PRO A 71 -7.52 -0.98 -5.18
CA PRO A 71 -8.95 -0.83 -4.89
C PRO A 71 -9.41 0.61 -4.63
N MET A 72 -8.49 1.58 -4.56
CA MET A 72 -8.84 3.00 -4.44
C MET A 72 -9.18 3.61 -5.81
N HIS A 73 -8.48 3.25 -6.88
CA HIS A 73 -8.58 3.98 -8.16
C HIS A 73 -9.80 3.64 -9.03
N GLY A 74 -10.48 2.51 -8.83
CA GLY A 74 -11.58 2.17 -9.70
C GLY A 74 -12.42 0.96 -9.26
N PRO A 75 -13.51 0.67 -10.00
CA PRO A 75 -14.46 -0.39 -9.64
C PRO A 75 -13.93 -1.80 -9.86
N THR A 76 -12.78 -1.95 -10.52
CA THR A 76 -12.15 -3.23 -10.86
C THR A 76 -11.84 -4.10 -9.64
N HIS A 77 -11.60 -3.48 -8.48
CA HIS A 77 -11.28 -4.18 -7.24
C HIS A 77 -12.20 -3.69 -6.12
N GLY A 78 -12.81 -4.62 -5.39
CA GLY A 78 -13.65 -4.30 -4.24
C GLY A 78 -12.84 -3.89 -3.00
N ILE A 79 -13.42 -3.05 -2.13
CA ILE A 79 -12.81 -2.63 -0.85
C ILE A 79 -12.39 -3.84 -0.01
N VAL A 80 -13.21 -4.89 -0.02
CA VAL A 80 -12.97 -6.12 0.75
C VAL A 80 -11.62 -6.77 0.39
N ILE A 81 -11.24 -6.76 -0.89
CA ILE A 81 -9.95 -7.29 -1.35
C ILE A 81 -8.81 -6.50 -0.71
N GLY A 82 -8.91 -5.16 -0.73
CA GLY A 82 -7.93 -4.27 -0.09
C GLY A 82 -7.78 -4.55 1.41
N VAL A 83 -8.90 -4.70 2.12
CA VAL A 83 -8.90 -4.99 3.57
C VAL A 83 -8.29 -6.37 3.87
N ILE A 84 -8.61 -7.40 3.08
CA ILE A 84 -8.04 -8.74 3.28
C ILE A 84 -6.52 -8.72 3.09
N VAL A 85 -6.03 -8.05 2.05
CA VAL A 85 -4.58 -7.95 1.81
C VAL A 85 -3.88 -7.19 2.94
N LEU A 86 -4.46 -6.06 3.38
CA LEU A 86 -3.97 -5.31 4.53
C LEU A 86 -3.84 -6.18 5.79
N LEU A 87 -4.87 -6.96 6.12
CA LEU A 87 -4.87 -7.88 7.27
C LEU A 87 -3.86 -9.01 7.09
N THR A 88 -3.71 -9.53 5.87
CA THR A 88 -2.76 -10.61 5.56
C THR A 88 -1.33 -10.15 5.80
N ILE A 89 -0.97 -8.98 5.28
CA ILE A 89 0.36 -8.39 5.47
C ILE A 89 0.60 -8.06 6.94
N LEU A 90 -0.40 -7.55 7.66
CA LEU A 90 -0.31 -7.35 9.11
C LEU A 90 0.06 -8.63 9.86
N VAL A 91 -0.63 -9.73 9.57
CA VAL A 91 -0.38 -11.04 10.21
C VAL A 91 1.01 -11.56 9.86
N LEU A 92 1.39 -11.48 8.58
CA LEU A 92 2.73 -11.90 8.14
C LEU A 92 3.81 -11.08 8.82
N GLN A 93 3.71 -9.75 8.79
CA GLN A 93 4.68 -8.86 9.40
C GLN A 93 4.80 -9.10 10.89
N ARG A 94 3.67 -9.24 11.60
CA ARG A 94 3.67 -9.52 13.05
C ARG A 94 4.28 -10.87 13.38
N SER A 95 4.03 -11.89 12.55
CA SER A 95 4.63 -13.22 12.71
C SER A 95 6.13 -13.18 12.47
N LEU A 96 6.60 -12.47 11.44
CA LEU A 96 8.03 -12.24 11.20
C LEU A 96 8.64 -11.50 12.40
N THR A 97 8.11 -10.34 12.80
CA THR A 97 8.66 -9.60 13.94
C THR A 97 8.70 -10.45 15.22
N ARG A 98 7.64 -11.23 15.52
CA ARG A 98 7.61 -12.09 16.73
C ARG A 98 8.56 -13.27 16.65
N ASN A 99 8.63 -13.98 15.52
CA ASN A 99 9.45 -15.17 15.36
C ASN A 99 10.94 -14.83 15.21
N PHE A 100 11.28 -13.67 14.66
CA PHE A 100 12.67 -13.23 14.50
C PHE A 100 13.35 -12.86 15.83
N PHE A 101 12.60 -12.50 16.88
CA PHE A 101 13.17 -12.31 18.23
C PHE A 101 13.80 -13.59 18.82
N ILE A 102 13.52 -14.78 18.28
CA ILE A 102 14.09 -16.05 18.77
C ILE A 102 15.46 -16.36 18.13
N SER A 103 15.77 -15.86 16.92
CA SER A 103 17.03 -16.19 16.23
C SER A 103 17.85 -14.96 15.83
N ARG A 104 18.84 -14.60 16.67
CA ARG A 104 19.82 -13.53 16.39
C ARG A 104 20.59 -13.72 15.06
N SER A 105 20.69 -14.94 14.54
CA SER A 105 21.43 -15.23 13.29
C SER A 105 20.72 -14.74 12.03
N TRP A 106 19.38 -14.82 11.98
CA TRP A 106 18.61 -14.40 10.80
C TRP A 106 18.47 -12.89 10.68
N GLU A 107 18.45 -12.17 11.81
CA GLU A 107 18.45 -10.71 11.83
C GLU A 107 19.72 -10.14 11.18
N LYS A 108 20.89 -10.76 11.44
CA LYS A 108 22.18 -10.37 10.83
C LYS A 108 22.19 -10.56 9.30
N LEU A 109 21.61 -11.66 8.81
CA LEU A 109 21.46 -11.93 7.37
C LEU A 109 20.58 -10.88 6.67
N MET A 110 19.42 -10.55 7.24
CA MET A 110 18.48 -9.59 6.62
C MET A 110 18.94 -8.13 6.70
N GLN A 111 19.73 -7.77 7.71
CA GLN A 111 20.30 -6.42 7.84
C GLN A 111 21.54 -6.23 6.94
N GLY A 112 21.96 -7.26 6.21
CA GLY A 112 23.18 -7.20 5.39
C GLY A 112 24.46 -7.03 6.21
N ARG A 113 24.41 -7.22 7.54
CA ARG A 113 25.62 -7.28 8.38
C ARG A 113 26.24 -8.66 8.26
N LEU A 114 26.79 -8.93 7.09
CA LEU A 114 27.96 -9.79 7.00
C LEU A 114 29.10 -8.96 7.57
N LEU A 115 29.45 -9.18 8.84
CA LEU A 115 30.73 -8.71 9.37
C LEU A 115 31.82 -9.71 8.95
N PRO A 116 33.05 -9.22 8.66
CA PRO A 116 34.20 -10.02 8.24
C PRO A 116 34.61 -11.10 9.26
#